data_AF-A0A9X5I3E8-F1
#
_entry.id   AF-A0A9X5I3E8-F1
#
_cell.length_a   1.000
_cell.length_b   1.000
_cell.length_c   1.000
_cell.angle_alpha   90.00
_cell.angle_beta   90.00
_cell.angle_gamma   90.00
#
_symmetry.space_group_name_H-M   'P 1'
#
loop_
_entity.id
_entity.type
_entity.pdbx_description
1 polymer ?
#
loop_
_entity_poly.entity_id
_entity_poly.type
_entity_poly.pdbx_seq_one_letter_code
_entity_poly.pdbx_strand_id
1 'polypeptide(L)'
;MQSAKRFVSYRITSSEKASQWYEGLLRVIESLSEMPKRCSLAREDRYFSQEIRQLLYGKGRNSYRILFTIIENNEAATVRILHIRHAAQQTIGEG
;
A
#
# COMPACT_ATOMS: atom_id res chain seq x y z
N MET A 1 13.98 -31.33 -14.93
CA MET A 1 15.03 -30.29 -15.00
C MET A 1 15.14 -29.90 -16.47
N GLN A 2 14.95 -28.66 -16.94
CA GLN A 2 15.36 -27.38 -16.38
C GLN A 2 14.48 -26.26 -16.96
N SER A 3 14.22 -25.24 -16.14
CA SER A 3 13.21 -24.19 -16.31
C SER A 3 13.51 -23.18 -17.41
N ALA A 4 12.49 -22.82 -18.20
CA ALA A 4 12.49 -21.60 -18.98
C ALA A 4 12.23 -20.40 -18.05
N LYS A 5 13.29 -19.63 -17.74
CA LYS A 5 13.17 -18.33 -17.06
C LYS A 5 12.50 -17.35 -18.01
N ARG A 6 11.24 -17.03 -17.74
CA ARG A 6 10.47 -16.03 -18.48
C ARG A 6 10.93 -14.65 -18.02
N PHE A 7 11.80 -14.01 -18.79
CA PHE A 7 12.16 -12.61 -18.60
C PHE A 7 10.95 -11.75 -18.92
N VAL A 8 10.27 -11.26 -17.88
CA VAL A 8 9.27 -10.20 -18.02
C VAL A 8 10.04 -8.91 -18.29
N SER A 9 9.89 -8.36 -19.49
CA SER A 9 10.46 -7.09 -19.91
C SER A 9 9.99 -5.97 -18.95
N TYR A 10 10.88 -5.51 -18.08
CA TYR A 10 10.67 -4.29 -17.30
C TYR A 10 10.79 -3.11 -18.26
N ARG A 11 9.65 -2.52 -18.63
CA ARG A 11 9.60 -1.25 -19.37
C ARG A 11 10.28 -0.17 -18.52
N ILE A 12 11.56 0.07 -18.76
CA ILE A 12 12.29 1.27 -18.32
C ILE A 12 11.50 2.46 -18.87
N THR A 13 10.66 3.07 -18.05
CA THR A 13 9.86 4.22 -18.45
C THR A 13 10.08 5.32 -17.40
N SER A 14 11.01 6.23 -17.74
CA SER A 14 11.49 7.39 -16.97
C SER A 14 12.28 7.07 -15.68
N SER A 15 13.56 6.77 -15.87
CA SER A 15 14.49 6.23 -14.86
C SER A 15 14.46 6.95 -13.50
N GLU A 16 14.45 8.29 -13.44
CA GLU A 16 14.67 8.99 -12.18
C GLU A 16 13.37 9.29 -11.44
N LYS A 17 12.34 9.79 -12.13
CA LYS A 17 11.07 10.17 -11.49
C LYS A 17 10.30 8.94 -10.99
N ALA A 18 10.30 7.85 -11.75
CA ALA A 18 9.69 6.60 -11.32
C ALA A 18 10.43 6.02 -10.11
N SER A 19 11.76 6.09 -10.10
CA SER A 19 12.57 5.64 -8.96
C SER A 19 12.32 6.50 -7.72
N GLN A 20 12.33 7.83 -7.85
CA GLN A 20 12.01 8.74 -6.75
C GLN A 20 10.62 8.52 -6.17
N TRP A 21 9.63 8.26 -7.04
CA TRP A 21 8.27 7.91 -6.63
C TRP A 21 8.27 6.59 -5.85
N TYR A 22 8.98 5.57 -6.34
CA TYR A 22 9.05 4.27 -5.68
C TYR A 22 9.79 4.32 -4.33
N GLU A 23 10.92 5.00 -4.26
CA GLU A 23 11.65 5.23 -3.00
C GLU A 23 10.83 6.05 -2.01
N GLY A 24 10.09 7.05 -2.50
CA GLY A 24 9.14 7.81 -1.68
C GLY A 24 8.04 6.91 -1.10
N LEU A 25 7.48 6.01 -1.90
CA LEU A 25 6.49 5.03 -1.45
C LEU A 25 7.07 4.10 -0.38
N LEU A 26 8.26 3.55 -0.59
CA LEU A 26 8.91 2.66 0.37
C LEU A 26 9.14 3.34 1.73
N ARG A 27 9.66 4.58 1.74
CA ARG A 27 9.84 5.36 2.99
C ARG A 27 8.54 5.56 3.76
N VAL A 28 7.46 5.82 3.04
CA VAL A 28 6.14 6.03 3.64
C VAL A 28 5.60 4.71 4.21
N ILE A 29 5.82 3.58 3.54
CA ILE A 29 5.48 2.24 4.07
C ILE A 29 6.32 1.91 5.30
N GLU A 30 7.64 2.17 5.28
CA GLU A 30 8.54 1.96 6.43
C GLU A 30 8.09 2.76 7.65
N SER A 31 7.61 4.00 7.44
CA SER A 31 7.07 4.84 8.53
C SER A 31 5.82 4.27 9.20
N LEU A 32 5.19 3.21 8.66
CA LEU A 32 4.08 2.53 9.33
C LEU A 32 4.57 1.64 10.47
N SER A 33 5.86 1.32 10.56
CA SER A 33 6.43 0.63 11.73
C SER A 33 6.31 1.47 13.02
N GLU A 34 6.27 2.79 12.88
CA GLU A 34 6.13 3.74 13.98
C GLU A 34 4.68 4.23 14.09
N MET A 35 3.95 3.82 15.13
CA MET A 35 2.57 4.28 15.41
C MET A 35 1.61 4.18 14.20
N PRO A 36 1.38 2.99 13.63
CA PRO A 36 0.48 2.83 12.47
C PRO A 36 -0.97 3.26 12.76
N LYS A 37 -1.38 3.30 14.03
CA LYS A 37 -2.70 3.79 14.46
C LYS A 37 -2.92 5.29 14.27
N ARG A 38 -1.87 6.06 13.93
CA ARG A 38 -2.00 7.49 13.56
C ARG A 38 -2.76 7.70 12.25
N CYS A 39 -2.74 6.68 11.38
CA CYS A 39 -3.41 6.71 10.09
C CYS A 39 -4.92 6.54 10.27
N SER A 40 -5.71 7.28 9.50
CA SER A 40 -7.17 7.21 9.58
C SER A 40 -7.71 5.86 9.10
N LEU A 41 -8.91 5.51 9.56
CA LEU A 41 -9.65 4.38 9.02
C LEU A 41 -9.92 4.59 7.52
N ALA A 42 -9.91 3.47 6.79
CA ALA A 42 -10.25 3.43 5.38
C ALA A 42 -11.77 3.49 5.19
N ARG A 43 -12.21 3.86 3.99
CA ARG A 43 -13.64 3.75 3.63
C ARG A 43 -14.12 2.31 3.67
N GLU A 44 -13.22 1.40 3.32
CA GLU A 44 -13.41 -0.05 3.31
C GLU A 44 -13.67 -0.62 4.71
N ASP A 45 -13.23 0.04 5.77
CA ASP A 45 -13.32 -0.45 7.16
C ASP A 45 -14.74 -0.90 7.53
N ARG A 46 -15.76 -0.17 7.08
CA ARG A 46 -17.17 -0.50 7.33
C ARG A 46 -17.66 -1.83 6.73
N TYR A 47 -16.88 -2.43 5.83
CA TYR A 47 -17.23 -3.66 5.11
C TYR A 47 -16.47 -4.88 5.60
N PHE A 48 -15.50 -4.71 6.50
CA PHE A 48 -14.65 -5.81 6.98
C PHE A 48 -14.70 -5.89 8.51
N SER A 49 -14.56 -7.10 9.04
CA SER A 49 -14.48 -7.33 10.48
C SER A 49 -13.13 -6.93 11.07
N GLN A 50 -12.09 -6.90 10.25
CA GLN A 50 -10.76 -6.46 10.63
C GLN A 50 -10.61 -4.96 10.33
N GLU A 51 -10.04 -4.22 11.29
CA GLU A 51 -9.79 -2.79 11.14
C GLU A 51 -8.92 -2.49 9.91
N ILE A 52 -9.44 -1.71 8.97
CA ILE A 52 -8.72 -1.30 7.77
C ILE A 52 -8.34 0.18 7.89
N ARG A 53 -7.05 0.46 7.84
CA ARG A 53 -6.50 1.82 7.84
C ARG A 53 -5.99 2.21 6.46
N GLN A 54 -5.82 3.51 6.27
CA GLN A 54 -5.27 4.05 5.04
C GLN A 54 -4.22 5.13 5.26
N LEU A 55 -3.26 5.17 4.35
CA LEU A 55 -2.32 6.27 4.20
C LEU A 55 -2.35 6.78 2.75
N LEU A 56 -2.37 8.10 2.57
CA LEU A 56 -2.36 8.73 1.26
C LEU A 56 -0.93 9.06 0.84
N TYR A 57 -0.56 8.63 -0.36
CA TYR A 57 0.74 8.92 -0.98
C TYR A 57 0.54 9.67 -2.30
N GLY A 58 1.37 10.67 -2.57
CA GLY A 58 1.24 11.52 -3.77
C GLY A 58 0.31 12.73 -3.55
N LYS A 59 0.00 13.45 -4.64
CA LYS A 59 -0.71 14.74 -4.59
C LYS A 59 -1.78 14.82 -5.66
N GLY A 60 -2.90 15.48 -5.31
CA GLY A 60 -4.01 15.77 -6.23
C GLY A 60 -4.53 14.51 -6.92
N ARG A 61 -4.62 14.58 -8.26
CA ARG A 61 -5.12 13.47 -9.09
C ARG A 61 -4.22 12.25 -9.08
N ASN A 62 -2.94 12.38 -8.77
CA ASN A 62 -1.97 11.27 -8.70
C ASN A 62 -1.76 10.80 -7.26
N SER A 63 -2.84 10.75 -6.48
CA SER A 63 -2.81 10.22 -5.13
C SER A 63 -3.12 8.73 -5.12
N TYR A 64 -2.46 8.02 -4.21
CA TYR A 64 -2.57 6.60 -4.01
C TYR A 64 -2.99 6.34 -2.56
N ARG A 65 -3.89 5.39 -2.38
CA ARG A 65 -4.32 4.88 -1.09
C ARG A 65 -3.54 3.60 -0.81
N ILE A 66 -2.79 3.60 0.28
CA ILE A 66 -2.16 2.41 0.84
C ILE A 66 -3.13 1.89 1.90
N LEU A 67 -3.83 0.80 1.61
CA LEU A 67 -4.75 0.13 2.53
C LEU A 67 -4.00 -0.95 3.30
N PHE A 68 -4.16 -0.95 4.62
CA PHE A 68 -3.45 -1.89 5.47
C PHE A 68 -4.24 -2.23 6.73
N THR A 69 -3.86 -3.33 7.37
CA THR A 69 -4.34 -3.71 8.70
C THR A 69 -3.16 -3.81 9.67
N ILE A 70 -3.44 -3.66 10.96
CA ILE A 70 -2.51 -3.94 12.04
C ILE A 70 -2.91 -5.28 12.64
N ILE A 71 -1.95 -6.20 12.73
CA ILE A 71 -2.12 -7.50 13.38
C ILE A 71 -1.30 -7.44 14.67
N GLU A 72 -2.00 -7.39 15.80
CA GLU A 72 -1.38 -7.45 17.12
C GLU A 72 -1.26 -8.91 17.54
N ASN A 73 -0.05 -9.32 17.93
CA ASN A 73 0.20 -10.59 18.59
C ASN A 73 0.90 -10.34 19.94
N ASN A 74 1.17 -11.40 20.70
CA ASN A 74 1.71 -11.29 22.06
C ASN A 74 3.13 -10.69 22.11
N GLU A 75 3.84 -10.60 21.00
CA GLU A 75 5.25 -10.20 20.94
C GLU A 75 5.45 -8.86 20.20
N ALA A 76 4.68 -8.60 19.14
CA ALA A 76 4.80 -7.42 18.31
C ALA A 76 3.53 -7.12 17.50
N ALA A 77 3.39 -5.86 17.09
CA ALA A 77 2.41 -5.47 16.08
C ALA A 77 3.03 -5.57 14.68
N THR A 78 2.30 -6.18 13.74
CA THR A 78 2.69 -6.27 12.32
C THR A 78 1.74 -5.44 11.47
N VAL A 79 2.28 -4.56 10.62
CA VAL A 79 1.51 -3.88 9.58
C VAL A 79 1.48 -4.74 8.32
N ARG A 80 0.29 -5.11 7.87
CA ARG A 80 0.10 -5.86 6.62
C ARG A 80 -0.53 -4.96 5.57
N ILE A 81 0.22 -4.67 4.52
CA ILE A 81 -0.28 -3.95 3.34
C ILE A 81 -1.21 -4.89 2.57
N LEU A 82 -2.45 -4.44 2.33
CA LEU A 82 -3.45 -5.17 1.58
C LEU A 82 -3.44 -4.74 0.12
N HIS A 83 -3.49 -3.43 -0.12
CA HIS A 83 -3.51 -2.87 -1.47
C HIS A 83 -2.82 -1.50 -1.52
N ILE A 84 -2.17 -1.22 -2.65
CA ILE A 84 -1.73 0.14 -3.02
C ILE A 84 -2.43 0.47 -4.33
N ARG A 85 -3.28 1.49 -4.30
CA ARG A 85 -4.18 1.76 -5.43
C ARG A 85 -4.41 3.22 -5.66
N HIS A 86 -4.71 3.57 -6.91
CA HIS A 86 -5.01 4.95 -7.27
C HIS A 86 -6.28 5.43 -6.55
N ALA A 87 -6.26 6.64 -5.98
CA ALA A 87 -7.34 7.15 -5.12
C ALA A 87 -8.66 7.37 -5.87
N ALA A 88 -8.62 7.53 -7.19
CA ALA A 88 -9.81 7.65 -8.03
C ALA A 88 -10.54 6.31 -8.28
N GLN A 89 -9.97 5.17 -7.87
CA GLN A 89 -10.65 3.88 -8.02
C GLN A 89 -11.75 3.71 -6.95
N GLN A 90 -12.83 2.99 -7.31
CA GLN A 90 -13.96 2.69 -6.42
C GLN A 90 -13.55 1.90 -5.18
N THR A 91 -14.24 2.11 -4.06
CA THR A 91 -14.01 1.41 -2.78
C THR A 91 -14.14 -0.12 -2.97
N ILE A 92 -13.27 -0.90 -2.33
CA ILE A 92 -13.39 -2.37 -2.33
C ILE A 92 -14.43 -2.79 -1.28
N GLY A 93 -15.27 -3.78 -1.59
CA GLY A 93 -16.27 -4.32 -0.65
C GLY A 93 -17.66 -3.68 -0.75
N GLU A 94 -17.88 -2.76 -1.70
CA GLU A 94 -19.23 -2.40 -2.14
C GLU A 94 -19.76 -3.53 -3.03
N GLY A 95 -20.47 -4.48 -2.40
CA GLY A 95 -21.14 -5.62 -3.04
C GLY A 95 -22.24 -6.17 -2.14
#